data_AF-H6Q9S5-F1
#
_entry.id   AF-H6Q9S5-F1
#
_cell.length_a   1.000
_cell.length_b   1.000
_cell.length_c   1.000
_cell.angle_alpha   90.00
_cell.angle_beta   90.00
_cell.angle_gamma   90.00
#
_symmetry.space_group_name_H-M   'P 1'
#
loop_
_entity.id
_entity.type
_entity.pdbx_description
1 polymer ?
#
loop_
_entity_poly.entity_id
_entity_poly.type
_entity_poly.pdbx_seq_one_letter_code
_entity_poly.pdbx_strand_id
1 'polypeptide(L)'
;MRYLLIVENPGYTPGHREELLRRIRAALPVISVRVASTHVEVDVKSDDLAKAKETVERVIGGKVLEAVDITFEDVPGGVETYVRLFNAERFWEAHNALEGLWRRTKSPTLQGLIMLAAAFVKLQEGSPEKFERLLKEAIYLIEEDVGCIKIKEVKKLAEKALLEKRPFKITCS
;
A
#
# COMPACT_ATOMS: atom_id res chain seq x y z
N MET A 1 -13.68 12.59 10.00
CA MET A 1 -13.52 11.18 9.54
C MET A 1 -12.15 11.02 8.89
N ARG A 2 -11.70 9.80 8.58
CA ARG A 2 -10.43 9.57 7.87
C ARG A 2 -10.70 8.82 6.56
N TYR A 3 -10.18 9.36 5.48
CA TYR A 3 -10.37 8.81 4.15
C TYR A 3 -9.04 8.54 3.46
N LEU A 4 -9.00 7.47 2.69
CA LEU A 4 -7.94 7.22 1.72
C LEU A 4 -8.48 7.59 0.34
N LEU A 5 -7.98 8.68 -0.22
CA LEU A 5 -8.32 9.11 -1.56
C LEU A 5 -7.35 8.47 -2.56
N ILE A 6 -7.88 7.71 -3.51
CA ILE A 6 -7.12 7.12 -4.61
C ILE A 6 -7.25 8.05 -5.81
N VAL A 7 -6.13 8.62 -6.24
CA VAL A 7 -6.08 9.67 -7.27
C VAL A 7 -5.25 9.18 -8.43
N GLU A 8 -5.67 9.42 -9.66
CA GLU A 8 -4.85 9.13 -10.84
C GLU A 8 -3.45 9.76 -10.71
N ASN A 9 -2.42 9.00 -11.06
CA ASN A 9 -1.04 9.49 -11.02
C ASN A 9 -0.65 10.12 -12.37
N PRO A 10 -0.49 11.45 -12.47
CA PRO A 10 -0.09 12.12 -13.72
C PRO A 10 1.40 11.96 -14.08
N GLY A 11 2.17 11.15 -13.34
CA GLY A 11 3.59 10.89 -13.61
C GLY A 11 4.53 11.07 -12.42
N TYR A 12 3.99 11.20 -11.20
CA TYR A 12 4.79 11.22 -9.99
C TYR A 12 5.46 9.88 -9.73
N THR A 13 6.58 9.96 -9.03
CA THR A 13 7.35 8.82 -8.52
C THR A 13 7.49 8.98 -7.00
N PRO A 14 7.87 7.93 -6.26
CA PRO A 14 8.10 8.05 -4.81
C PRO A 14 9.07 9.18 -4.42
N GLY A 15 10.00 9.57 -5.29
CA GLY A 15 10.89 10.72 -5.07
C GLY A 15 10.18 12.08 -4.98
N HIS A 16 8.98 12.21 -5.54
CA HIS A 16 8.17 13.43 -5.49
C HIS A 16 7.32 13.53 -4.21
N ARG A 17 7.29 12.48 -3.38
CA ARG A 17 6.36 12.38 -2.25
C ARG A 17 6.51 13.53 -1.25
N GLU A 18 7.73 13.91 -0.87
CA GLU A 18 7.91 14.94 0.15
C GLU A 18 7.34 16.30 -0.30
N GLU A 19 7.55 16.65 -1.57
CA GLU A 19 6.96 17.85 -2.16
C GLU A 19 5.44 17.76 -2.21
N LEU A 20 4.89 16.64 -2.68
CA LEU A 20 3.44 16.41 -2.74
C LEU A 20 2.80 16.53 -1.35
N LEU A 21 3.37 15.85 -0.37
CA LEU A 21 2.88 15.86 1.00
C LEU A 21 2.89 17.29 1.56
N ARG A 22 3.94 18.08 1.31
CA ARG A 22 4.01 19.50 1.71
C ARG A 22 2.93 20.34 1.02
N ARG A 23 2.75 20.18 -0.30
CA ARG A 23 1.75 20.94 -1.09
C ARG A 23 0.32 20.65 -0.63
N ILE A 24 -0.01 19.39 -0.39
CA ILE A 24 -1.36 19.01 0.04
C ILE A 24 -1.59 19.44 1.50
N ARG A 25 -0.59 19.29 2.39
CA ARG A 25 -0.69 19.72 3.79
C ARG A 25 -0.90 21.22 3.98
N ALA A 26 -0.52 22.04 2.99
CA ALA A 26 -0.82 23.47 3.01
C ALA A 26 -2.34 23.76 2.88
N ALA A 27 -3.14 22.80 2.43
CA ALA A 27 -4.58 22.98 2.21
C ALA A 27 -5.48 21.99 2.98
N LEU A 28 -4.97 20.81 3.33
CA LEU A 28 -5.73 19.74 3.99
C LEU A 28 -4.91 19.06 5.10
N PRO A 29 -5.54 18.58 6.18
CA PRO A 29 -4.84 17.81 7.20
C PRO A 29 -4.59 16.37 6.72
N VAL A 30 -3.44 16.17 6.09
CA VAL A 30 -2.99 14.89 5.53
C VAL A 30 -2.01 14.17 6.46
N ILE A 31 -2.28 12.89 6.72
CA ILE A 31 -1.44 12.00 7.53
C ILE A 31 -0.28 11.48 6.69
N SER A 32 -0.54 10.87 5.54
CA SER A 32 0.48 10.35 4.63
C SER A 32 0.05 10.46 3.17
N VAL A 33 1.04 10.35 2.28
CA VAL A 33 0.87 10.21 0.84
C VAL A 33 1.68 9.00 0.40
N ARG A 34 1.14 8.19 -0.50
CA ARG A 34 1.84 7.05 -1.10
C ARG A 34 1.75 7.16 -2.62
N VAL A 35 2.88 7.01 -3.31
CA VAL A 35 2.93 7.17 -4.77
C VAL A 35 3.13 5.80 -5.41
N ALA A 36 2.06 5.27 -6.00
CA ALA A 36 2.05 4.06 -6.81
C ALA A 36 2.30 4.39 -8.28
N SER A 37 2.50 3.38 -9.12
CA SER A 37 2.74 3.55 -10.55
C SER A 37 1.56 4.22 -11.28
N THR A 38 0.34 3.88 -10.91
CA THR A 38 -0.90 4.32 -11.59
C THR A 38 -1.73 5.32 -10.78
N HIS A 39 -1.47 5.42 -9.47
CA HIS A 39 -2.25 6.26 -8.59
C HIS A 39 -1.40 6.87 -7.45
N VAL A 40 -1.90 7.92 -6.84
CA VAL A 40 -1.42 8.51 -5.60
C VAL A 40 -2.49 8.28 -4.54
N GLU A 41 -2.11 7.68 -3.42
CA GLU A 41 -2.97 7.56 -2.26
C GLU A 41 -2.75 8.76 -1.33
N VAL A 42 -3.83 9.43 -0.94
CA VAL A 42 -3.81 10.54 0.03
C VAL A 42 -4.64 10.16 1.24
N ASP A 43 -3.96 10.00 2.36
CA ASP A 43 -4.57 9.69 3.66
C ASP A 43 -4.92 11.01 4.37
N VAL A 44 -6.20 11.36 4.34
CA VAL A 44 -6.69 12.68 4.76
C VAL A 44 -7.69 12.56 5.90
N LYS A 45 -7.58 13.48 6.87
CA LYS A 45 -8.65 13.70 7.84
C LYS A 45 -9.60 14.75 7.27
N SER A 46 -10.88 14.44 7.15
CA SER A 46 -11.87 15.44 6.73
C SER A 46 -13.25 15.07 7.22
N ASP A 47 -14.04 16.11 7.53
CA ASP A 47 -15.50 16.00 7.70
C ASP A 47 -16.25 16.52 6.46
N ASP A 48 -15.53 17.12 5.51
CA ASP A 48 -16.01 17.53 4.18
C ASP A 48 -15.24 16.78 3.10
N LEU A 49 -15.79 15.63 2.67
CA LEU A 49 -15.15 14.77 1.68
C LEU A 49 -15.14 15.42 0.29
N ALA A 50 -16.17 16.20 -0.07
CA ALA A 50 -16.28 16.82 -1.38
C ALA A 50 -15.16 17.86 -1.59
N LYS A 51 -14.98 18.75 -0.62
CA LYS A 51 -13.89 19.74 -0.63
C LYS A 51 -12.51 19.09 -0.60
N ALA A 52 -12.35 17.99 0.15
CA ALA A 52 -11.10 17.25 0.19
C ALA A 52 -10.74 16.67 -1.19
N LYS A 53 -11.72 16.06 -1.89
CA LYS A 53 -11.54 15.56 -3.26
C LYS A 53 -11.12 16.69 -4.22
N GLU A 54 -11.89 17.76 -4.29
CA GLU A 54 -11.59 18.90 -5.18
C GLU A 54 -10.19 19.47 -4.94
N THR A 55 -9.81 19.64 -3.67
CA THR A 55 -8.50 20.17 -3.30
C THR A 55 -7.38 19.23 -3.73
N VAL A 56 -7.56 17.92 -3.53
CA VAL A 56 -6.57 16.91 -3.93
C VAL A 56 -6.43 16.84 -5.45
N GLU A 57 -7.54 16.84 -6.20
CA GLU A 57 -7.50 16.85 -7.67
C GLU A 57 -6.75 18.07 -8.19
N ARG A 58 -7.02 19.26 -7.63
CA ARG A 58 -6.33 20.51 -8.00
C ARG A 58 -4.84 20.48 -7.67
N VAL A 59 -4.45 19.93 -6.52
CA VAL A 59 -3.04 19.93 -6.08
C VAL A 59 -2.23 18.85 -6.81
N ILE A 60 -2.78 17.66 -6.99
CA ILE A 60 -2.10 16.53 -7.64
C ILE A 60 -2.13 16.68 -9.16
N GLY A 61 -3.24 17.15 -9.73
CA GLY A 61 -3.44 17.22 -11.17
C GLY A 61 -3.97 15.93 -11.79
N GLY A 62 -4.56 15.05 -10.97
CA GLY A 62 -5.23 13.80 -11.41
C GLY A 62 -6.63 13.71 -10.81
N LYS A 63 -7.51 12.90 -11.40
CA LYS A 63 -8.89 12.70 -10.91
C LYS A 63 -8.92 11.77 -9.71
N VAL A 64 -9.79 12.04 -8.73
CA VAL A 64 -10.07 11.09 -7.66
C VAL A 64 -10.88 9.94 -8.25
N LEU A 65 -10.30 8.75 -8.23
CA LEU A 65 -10.90 7.51 -8.70
C LEU A 65 -11.79 6.88 -7.64
N GLU A 66 -11.36 6.94 -6.38
CA GLU A 66 -12.02 6.30 -5.26
C GLU A 66 -11.76 7.07 -3.96
N ALA A 67 -12.70 6.98 -3.01
CA ALA A 67 -12.50 7.42 -1.64
C ALA A 67 -12.94 6.31 -0.70
N VAL A 68 -11.98 5.76 0.06
CA VAL A 68 -12.22 4.68 1.02
C VAL A 68 -12.34 5.30 2.40
N ASP A 69 -13.41 4.99 3.14
CA ASP A 69 -13.48 5.31 4.56
C ASP A 69 -12.58 4.34 5.34
N ILE A 70 -11.55 4.90 5.97
CA ILE A 70 -10.56 4.14 6.76
C ILE A 70 -10.57 4.59 8.22
N THR A 71 -11.68 5.17 8.68
CA THR A 71 -11.81 5.71 10.05
C THR A 71 -11.48 4.69 11.12
N PHE A 72 -11.82 3.41 10.90
CA PHE A 72 -11.54 2.32 11.84
C PHE A 72 -10.33 1.45 11.47
N GLU A 73 -9.62 1.80 10.39
CA GLU A 73 -8.49 1.04 9.83
C GLU A 73 -8.77 -0.46 9.54
N ASP A 74 -10.03 -0.87 9.59
CA ASP A 74 -10.46 -2.24 9.34
C ASP A 74 -10.74 -2.43 7.85
N VAL A 75 -9.97 -3.31 7.22
CA VAL A 75 -10.18 -3.73 5.83
C VAL A 75 -10.60 -5.20 5.88
N PRO A 76 -11.90 -5.50 5.75
CA PRO A 76 -12.38 -6.87 5.68
C PRO A 76 -11.67 -7.60 4.53
N GLY A 77 -11.06 -8.73 4.84
CA GLY A 77 -10.17 -9.35 3.89
C GLY A 77 -9.83 -10.80 4.19
N GLY A 78 -8.96 -11.28 3.33
CA GLY A 78 -8.43 -12.63 3.29
C GLY A 78 -7.41 -12.70 2.16
N VAL A 79 -6.96 -13.92 1.86
CA VAL A 79 -5.87 -14.17 0.92
C VAL A 79 -6.14 -13.61 -0.48
N GLU A 80 -7.35 -13.80 -1.01
CA GLU A 80 -7.71 -13.29 -2.34
C GLU A 80 -7.77 -11.76 -2.40
N THR A 81 -8.34 -11.13 -1.36
CA THR A 81 -8.38 -9.66 -1.23
C THR A 81 -6.97 -9.09 -1.15
N TYR A 82 -6.09 -9.73 -0.37
CA TYR A 82 -4.67 -9.36 -0.31
C TYR A 82 -4.02 -9.39 -1.68
N VAL A 83 -4.16 -10.48 -2.44
CA VAL A 83 -3.56 -10.61 -3.77
C VAL A 83 -4.09 -9.53 -4.72
N ARG A 84 -5.41 -9.31 -4.73
CA ARG A 84 -6.03 -8.28 -5.58
C ARG A 84 -5.49 -6.88 -5.26
N LEU A 85 -5.44 -6.50 -3.98
CA LEU A 85 -4.97 -5.19 -3.54
C LEU A 85 -3.46 -5.02 -3.79
N PHE A 86 -2.67 -6.05 -3.49
CA PHE A 86 -1.23 -6.06 -3.73
C PHE A 86 -0.92 -5.86 -5.22
N ASN A 87 -1.62 -6.57 -6.10
CA ASN A 87 -1.45 -6.46 -7.55
C ASN A 87 -1.92 -5.12 -8.13
N ALA A 88 -2.77 -4.40 -7.40
CA ALA A 88 -3.19 -3.04 -7.71
C ALA A 88 -2.29 -1.97 -7.08
N GLU A 89 -1.19 -2.37 -6.42
CA GLU A 89 -0.29 -1.50 -5.65
C GLU A 89 -0.96 -0.76 -4.47
N ARG A 90 -2.12 -1.24 -4.01
CA ARG A 90 -2.81 -0.75 -2.81
C ARG A 90 -2.26 -1.43 -1.57
N PHE A 91 -0.95 -1.28 -1.35
CA PHE A 91 -0.21 -2.08 -0.38
C PHE A 91 -0.63 -1.82 1.07
N TRP A 92 -1.07 -0.60 1.40
CA TRP A 92 -1.58 -0.30 2.75
C TRP A 92 -2.85 -1.09 3.04
N GLU A 93 -3.77 -1.18 2.08
CA GLU A 93 -4.99 -1.98 2.25
C GLU A 93 -4.69 -3.47 2.19
N ALA A 94 -3.74 -3.90 1.34
CA ALA A 94 -3.30 -5.29 1.30
C ALA A 94 -2.74 -5.73 2.67
N HIS A 95 -1.90 -4.91 3.30
CA HIS A 95 -1.42 -5.12 4.67
C HIS A 95 -2.58 -5.36 5.65
N ASN A 96 -3.59 -4.49 5.64
CA ASN A 96 -4.74 -4.61 6.54
C ASN A 96 -5.63 -5.82 6.24
N ALA A 97 -5.76 -6.21 4.96
CA ALA A 97 -6.62 -7.32 4.53
C ALA A 97 -6.24 -8.68 5.13
N LEU A 98 -4.98 -8.88 5.56
CA LEU A 98 -4.54 -10.10 6.24
C LEU A 98 -4.49 -9.98 7.77
N GLU A 99 -4.56 -8.77 8.34
CA GLU A 99 -4.40 -8.59 9.78
C GLU A 99 -5.41 -9.39 10.60
N GLY A 100 -6.68 -9.38 10.21
CA GLY A 100 -7.72 -10.13 10.92
C GLY A 100 -7.46 -11.64 10.93
N LEU A 101 -6.97 -12.19 9.80
CA LEU A 101 -6.65 -13.60 9.69
C LEU A 101 -5.38 -13.96 10.48
N TRP A 102 -4.35 -13.12 10.41
CA TRP A 102 -3.14 -13.28 11.21
C TRP A 102 -3.41 -13.18 12.71
N ARG A 103 -4.25 -12.23 13.17
CA ARG A 103 -4.58 -12.10 14.59
C ARG A 103 -5.20 -13.38 15.17
N ARG A 104 -6.00 -14.10 14.38
CA ARG A 104 -6.64 -15.36 14.77
C ARG A 104 -5.71 -16.57 14.72
N THR A 105 -4.84 -16.64 13.72
CA THR A 105 -4.02 -17.83 13.45
C THR A 105 -2.60 -17.74 14.00
N LYS A 106 -2.07 -16.52 14.15
CA LYS A 106 -0.68 -16.22 14.46
C LYS A 106 0.33 -16.87 13.51
N SER A 107 -0.08 -17.18 12.26
CA SER A 107 0.81 -17.78 11.26
C SER A 107 1.98 -16.85 10.93
N PRO A 108 3.24 -17.32 11.06
CA PRO A 108 4.42 -16.56 10.65
C PRO A 108 4.39 -16.18 9.17
N THR A 109 3.87 -17.06 8.30
CA THR A 109 3.77 -16.76 6.87
C THR A 109 2.80 -15.62 6.59
N LEU A 110 1.64 -15.59 7.28
CA LEU A 110 0.73 -14.45 7.16
C LEU A 110 1.38 -13.16 7.64
N GLN A 111 2.15 -13.21 8.72
CA GLN A 111 2.94 -12.05 9.16
C GLN A 111 3.95 -11.63 8.08
N GLY A 112 4.65 -12.58 7.47
CA GLY A 112 5.59 -12.31 6.37
C GLY A 112 4.91 -11.65 5.17
N LEU A 113 3.71 -12.08 4.78
CA LEU A 113 2.92 -11.43 3.71
C LEU A 113 2.45 -10.01 4.10
N ILE A 114 2.02 -9.81 5.35
CA ILE A 114 1.71 -8.47 5.88
C ILE A 114 2.94 -7.56 5.79
N MET A 115 4.10 -8.06 6.19
CA MET A 115 5.37 -7.33 6.13
C MET A 115 5.84 -7.08 4.69
N LEU A 116 5.56 -7.99 3.76
CA LEU A 116 5.82 -7.82 2.34
C LEU A 116 5.05 -6.61 1.80
N ALA A 117 3.75 -6.50 2.08
CA ALA A 117 2.96 -5.33 1.72
C ALA A 117 3.47 -4.06 2.42
N ALA A 118 3.78 -4.12 3.72
CA ALA A 118 4.34 -2.99 4.47
C ALA A 118 5.69 -2.50 3.91
N ALA A 119 6.53 -3.40 3.39
CA ALA A 119 7.76 -3.03 2.70
C ALA A 119 7.44 -2.13 1.50
N PHE A 120 6.53 -2.55 0.63
CA PHE A 120 6.14 -1.76 -0.54
C PHE A 120 5.45 -0.45 -0.18
N VAL A 121 4.71 -0.38 0.94
CA VAL A 121 4.27 0.91 1.50
C VAL A 121 5.47 1.84 1.73
N LYS A 122 6.56 1.34 2.35
CA LYS A 122 7.77 2.17 2.57
C LYS A 122 8.42 2.60 1.26
N LEU A 123 8.37 1.77 0.23
CA LEU A 123 8.87 2.15 -1.09
C LEU A 123 8.03 3.27 -1.72
N GLN A 124 6.70 3.17 -1.67
CA GLN A 124 5.78 4.25 -2.08
C GLN A 124 5.95 5.52 -1.23
N GLU A 125 6.41 5.37 0.01
CA GLU A 125 6.73 6.46 0.92
C GLU A 125 8.12 7.09 0.66
N GLY A 126 8.86 6.63 -0.35
CA GLY A 126 10.19 7.13 -0.67
C GLY A 126 11.26 6.76 0.37
N SER A 127 11.05 5.68 1.13
CA SER A 127 11.98 5.16 2.16
C SER A 127 12.60 3.82 1.73
N PRO A 128 13.50 3.80 0.72
CA PRO A 128 14.06 2.57 0.15
C PRO A 128 14.85 1.72 1.14
N GLU A 129 15.45 2.31 2.16
CA GLU A 129 16.19 1.65 3.24
C GLU A 129 15.25 0.87 4.18
N LYS A 130 14.08 1.46 4.52
CA LYS A 130 13.05 0.78 5.31
C LYS A 130 12.38 -0.33 4.51
N PHE A 131 12.16 -0.10 3.21
CA PHE A 131 11.71 -1.14 2.28
C PHE A 131 12.64 -2.36 2.32
N GLU A 132 13.96 -2.17 2.18
CA GLU A 132 14.90 -3.30 2.18
C GLU A 132 14.87 -4.10 3.47
N ARG A 133 14.84 -3.40 4.62
CA ARG A 133 14.78 -4.05 5.93
C ARG A 133 13.53 -4.90 6.07
N LEU A 134 12.36 -4.32 5.80
CA LEU A 134 11.08 -5.03 5.92
C LEU A 134 10.96 -6.18 4.92
N LEU A 135 11.46 -6.00 3.70
CA LEU A 135 11.38 -7.03 2.66
C LEU A 135 12.26 -8.24 3.00
N LYS A 136 13.46 -8.03 3.55
CA LYS A 136 14.32 -9.12 4.03
C LYS A 136 13.65 -9.92 5.14
N GLU A 137 13.02 -9.23 6.09
CA GLU A 137 12.29 -9.88 7.19
C GLU A 137 11.04 -10.62 6.68
N ALA A 138 10.31 -10.04 5.73
CA ALA A 138 9.19 -10.70 5.07
C ALA A 138 9.61 -12.02 4.37
N ILE A 139 10.71 -12.00 3.61
CA ILE A 139 11.26 -13.19 2.92
C ILE A 139 11.64 -14.29 3.91
N TYR A 140 12.17 -13.92 5.08
CA TYR A 140 12.51 -14.87 6.13
C TYR A 140 11.26 -15.54 6.73
N LEU A 141 10.18 -14.79 6.94
CA LEU A 141 8.96 -15.28 7.61
C LEU A 141 8.02 -16.10 6.73
N ILE A 142 7.99 -15.86 5.41
CA ILE A 142 7.11 -16.62 4.52
C ILE A 142 7.68 -18.01 4.27
N GLU A 143 7.02 -19.08 4.71
CA GLU A 143 7.59 -20.45 4.59
C GLU A 143 6.65 -21.45 3.92
N GLU A 144 5.34 -21.24 4.01
CA GLU A 144 4.33 -22.21 3.56
C GLU A 144 3.32 -21.60 2.60
N ASP A 145 2.76 -22.37 1.66
CA ASP A 145 1.71 -21.86 0.78
C ASP A 145 0.48 -21.41 1.58
N VAL A 146 -0.15 -20.32 1.16
CA VAL A 146 -1.35 -19.76 1.82
C VAL A 146 -2.43 -19.54 0.78
N GLY A 147 -3.50 -20.34 0.84
CA GLY A 147 -4.59 -20.30 -0.15
C GLY A 147 -4.04 -20.49 -1.58
N CYS A 148 -4.27 -19.51 -2.45
CA CYS A 148 -3.78 -19.52 -3.83
C CYS A 148 -2.30 -19.11 -3.98
N ILE A 149 -1.65 -18.63 -2.91
CA ILE A 149 -0.31 -18.04 -2.97
C ILE A 149 0.76 -19.12 -2.87
N LYS A 150 1.60 -19.20 -3.91
CA LYS A 150 2.78 -20.07 -3.94
C LYS A 150 4.01 -19.33 -3.43
N ILE A 151 4.46 -19.66 -2.21
CA ILE A 151 5.51 -18.88 -1.53
C ILE A 151 6.85 -18.97 -2.23
N LYS A 152 7.17 -20.10 -2.89
CA LYS A 152 8.39 -20.23 -3.69
C LYS A 152 8.49 -19.16 -4.77
N GLU A 153 7.40 -18.87 -5.48
CA GLU A 153 7.38 -17.83 -6.52
C GLU A 153 7.39 -16.44 -5.91
N VAL A 154 6.65 -16.21 -4.81
CA VAL A 154 6.68 -14.93 -4.09
C VAL A 154 8.07 -14.59 -3.59
N LYS A 155 8.81 -15.54 -2.99
CA LYS A 155 10.19 -15.33 -2.54
C LYS A 155 11.09 -14.90 -3.69
N LYS A 156 11.06 -15.64 -4.80
CA LYS A 156 11.86 -15.32 -6.00
C LYS A 156 11.56 -13.91 -6.53
N LEU A 157 10.29 -13.51 -6.57
CA LEU A 157 9.89 -12.17 -7.02
C LEU A 157 10.29 -11.09 -6.01
N ALA A 158 10.18 -11.37 -4.70
CA ALA A 158 10.60 -10.48 -3.63
C ALA A 158 12.12 -10.24 -3.63
N GLU A 159 12.92 -11.29 -3.81
CA GLU A 159 14.38 -11.18 -3.95
C GLU A 159 14.77 -10.32 -5.15
N LYS A 160 14.08 -10.49 -6.28
CA LYS A 160 14.27 -9.63 -7.45
C LYS A 160 13.87 -8.18 -7.16
N ALA A 161 12.75 -7.96 -6.49
CA ALA A 161 12.28 -6.63 -6.11
C ALA A 161 13.22 -5.92 -5.12
N LEU A 162 13.95 -6.67 -4.29
CA LEU A 162 14.96 -6.11 -3.40
C LEU A 162 16.06 -5.38 -4.16
N LEU A 163 16.44 -5.90 -5.34
CA LEU A 163 17.45 -5.30 -6.21
C LEU A 163 16.86 -4.17 -7.08
N GLU A 164 15.73 -4.45 -7.72
CA GLU A 164 15.17 -3.54 -8.73
C GLU A 164 14.36 -2.38 -8.14
N LYS A 165 13.95 -2.50 -6.87
CA LYS A 165 13.04 -1.55 -6.20
C LYS A 165 11.77 -1.31 -7.00
N ARG A 166 11.17 -2.40 -7.48
CA ARG A 166 9.93 -2.39 -8.27
C ARG A 166 8.92 -3.38 -7.71
N PRO A 167 7.62 -3.04 -7.71
CA PRO A 167 6.57 -3.95 -7.34
C PRO A 167 6.44 -5.08 -8.36
N PHE A 168 5.86 -6.19 -7.92
CA PHE A 168 5.55 -7.35 -8.74
C PHE A 168 4.11 -7.78 -8.52
N LYS A 169 3.63 -8.71 -9.35
CA LYS A 169 2.30 -9.30 -9.18
C LYS A 169 2.41 -10.71 -8.61
N ILE A 170 1.53 -11.02 -7.67
CA ILE A 170 1.31 -12.36 -7.14
C ILE A 170 0.27 -13.03 -8.01
N THR A 171 0.61 -14.20 -8.56
CA THR A 171 -0.33 -15.03 -9.32
C THR A 171 -1.01 -16.00 -8.37
N CYS A 172 -2.35 -16.03 -8.38
CA CYS A 172 -3.10 -17.13 -7.77
C CYS A 172 -3.03 -18.36 -8.69
N SER A 173 -2.83 -19.53 -8.09
CA SER A 173 -2.85 -20.84 -8.75
C SER A 173 -3.78 -21.79 -8.01
#